data_AF-A0ABC9H3H7-F1
#
_entry.id   AF-A0ABC9H3H7-F1
#
_cell.length_a   1.000
_cell.length_b   1.000
_cell.length_c   1.000
_cell.angle_alpha   90.00
_cell.angle_beta   90.00
_cell.angle_gamma   90.00
#
_symmetry.space_group_name_H-M   'P 1'
#
loop_
_entity.id
_entity.type
_entity.pdbx_description
1 polymer ?
#
loop_
_entity_poly.entity_id
_entity_poly.type
_entity_poly.pdbx_seq_one_letter_code
_entity_poly.pdbx_strand_id
1 'polypeptide(L)'
;MASGARAEVVEAFDINDVANDVYEHNFGHRPCQGNIQTLTASDLDKYKAHAWLLSPPCQPYTRQGLQKHSADARAFSFIKILNLMQNMSHPPQMLFVENVVGFEVSDTHDQLLEVLSTLNFNLQEFILSPLQFGVPYSRPRYFCLAKREPMRFQNVSFNNKLLRTPMCLSQTVNSTSQDSDNRTEEELDPVCKPVKDFLDIVYPESKRCCCFTKSYYRYVKGTGSLLATSENVKSVPEEKLGISSLKELGLRFFTPREVANFHSFPSSFCFPDHISLRQQYAMLGNSLSAAVVGPLLRYLFAEA
;
A
#
# COMPACT_ATOMS: atom_id res chain seq x y z
N MET A 1 -15.43 4.06 -8.82
CA MET A 1 -14.04 3.80 -8.36
C MET A 1 -13.13 4.96 -8.71
N ALA A 2 -12.08 5.23 -7.92
CA ALA A 2 -11.11 6.30 -8.19
C ALA A 2 -10.40 6.17 -9.56
N SER A 3 -10.31 4.95 -10.09
CA SER A 3 -9.77 4.67 -11.44
C SER A 3 -10.65 5.21 -12.57
N GLY A 4 -11.95 5.44 -12.34
CA GLY A 4 -12.91 5.73 -13.41
C GLY A 4 -13.23 4.54 -14.31
N ALA A 5 -12.67 3.35 -14.01
CA ALA A 5 -12.97 2.13 -14.74
C ALA A 5 -14.38 1.62 -14.42
N ARG A 6 -15.05 1.08 -15.44
CA ARG A 6 -16.31 0.33 -15.28
C ARG A 6 -15.97 -1.08 -14.80
N ALA A 7 -15.94 -1.27 -13.49
CA ALA A 7 -15.81 -2.60 -12.89
C ALA A 7 -16.73 -2.73 -11.68
N GLU A 8 -17.06 -3.97 -11.37
CA GLU A 8 -17.88 -4.39 -10.25
C GLU A 8 -17.09 -5.37 -9.41
N VAL A 9 -17.18 -5.25 -8.08
CA VAL A 9 -16.59 -6.21 -7.16
C VAL A 9 -17.56 -7.37 -7.03
N VAL A 10 -17.22 -8.53 -7.61
CA VAL A 10 -18.06 -9.73 -7.55
C VAL A 10 -17.97 -10.44 -6.18
N GLU A 11 -16.81 -10.32 -5.51
CA GLU A 11 -16.59 -10.80 -4.15
C GLU A 11 -15.34 -10.15 -3.54
N ALA A 12 -15.28 -10.08 -2.20
CA ALA A 12 -14.14 -9.67 -1.41
C ALA A 12 -13.85 -10.70 -0.30
N PHE A 13 -12.59 -10.85 0.10
CA PHE A 13 -12.17 -11.80 1.14
C PHE A 13 -11.22 -11.12 2.12
N ASP A 14 -11.51 -11.22 3.41
CA ASP A 14 -10.57 -10.86 4.47
C ASP A 14 -10.88 -11.68 5.73
N ILE A 15 -9.84 -12.12 6.45
CA ILE A 15 -10.00 -12.87 7.70
C ILE A 15 -10.36 -11.95 8.88
N ASN A 16 -10.12 -10.64 8.75
CA ASN A 16 -10.29 -9.66 9.82
C ASN A 16 -11.72 -9.14 9.88
N ASP A 17 -12.46 -9.62 10.86
CA ASP A 17 -13.85 -9.23 11.15
C ASP A 17 -14.05 -7.71 11.29
N VAL A 18 -13.10 -7.02 11.93
CA VAL A 18 -13.16 -5.57 12.09
C VAL A 18 -12.96 -4.84 10.75
N ALA A 19 -12.10 -5.36 9.88
CA ALA A 19 -11.95 -4.81 8.54
C ALA A 19 -13.21 -5.04 7.69
N ASN A 20 -13.85 -6.20 7.86
CA ASN A 20 -15.10 -6.56 7.19
C ASN A 20 -16.25 -5.64 7.61
N ASP A 21 -16.38 -5.30 8.90
CA ASP A 21 -17.36 -4.32 9.40
C ASP A 21 -17.20 -2.96 8.73
N VAL A 22 -15.96 -2.47 8.61
CA VAL A 22 -15.68 -1.19 7.96
C VAL A 22 -15.98 -1.26 6.46
N TYR A 23 -15.61 -2.35 5.80
CA TYR A 23 -15.88 -2.54 4.38
C TYR A 23 -17.40 -2.54 4.13
N GLU A 24 -18.16 -3.35 4.87
CA GLU A 24 -19.62 -3.44 4.76
C GLU A 24 -20.29 -2.09 4.99
N HIS A 25 -19.86 -1.35 6.02
CA HIS A 25 -20.41 -0.02 6.32
C HIS A 25 -20.26 0.97 5.16
N ASN A 26 -19.15 0.91 4.41
CA ASN A 26 -18.86 1.87 3.34
C ASN A 26 -19.36 1.42 1.97
N PHE A 27 -19.53 0.11 1.75
CA PHE A 27 -19.81 -0.45 0.42
C PHE A 27 -21.10 -1.27 0.36
N GLY A 28 -21.77 -1.53 1.49
CA GLY A 28 -22.99 -2.33 1.57
C GLY A 28 -22.82 -3.81 1.26
N HIS A 29 -21.56 -4.27 1.11
CA HIS A 29 -21.20 -5.66 0.83
C HIS A 29 -20.24 -6.14 1.91
N ARG A 30 -20.57 -7.19 2.65
CA ARG A 30 -19.63 -7.76 3.65
C ARG A 30 -18.70 -8.76 2.96
N PRO A 31 -17.38 -8.61 3.09
CA PRO A 31 -16.45 -9.61 2.55
C PRO A 31 -16.68 -11.00 3.15
N CYS A 32 -16.41 -12.03 2.35
CA CYS A 32 -16.34 -13.41 2.81
C CYS A 32 -15.25 -13.56 3.88
N GLN A 33 -15.68 -13.77 5.13
CA GLN A 33 -14.78 -13.92 6.26
C GLN A 33 -14.19 -15.32 6.34
N GLY A 34 -12.86 -15.42 6.24
CA GLY A 34 -12.18 -16.69 6.44
C GLY A 34 -10.73 -16.68 5.99
N ASN A 35 -10.04 -17.78 6.29
CA ASN A 35 -8.70 -18.00 5.77
C ASN A 35 -8.79 -18.39 4.29
N ILE A 36 -8.22 -17.55 3.41
CA ILE A 36 -8.17 -17.79 1.96
C ILE A 36 -7.51 -19.13 1.57
N GLN A 37 -6.72 -19.74 2.47
CA GLN A 37 -6.13 -21.06 2.25
C GLN A 37 -7.16 -22.19 2.17
N THR A 38 -8.37 -21.97 2.69
CA THR A 38 -9.47 -22.94 2.67
C THR A 38 -10.21 -22.98 1.33
N LEU A 39 -9.98 -21.98 0.47
CA LEU A 39 -10.62 -21.89 -0.84
C LEU A 39 -10.09 -22.96 -1.80
N THR A 40 -10.96 -23.45 -2.67
CA THR A 40 -10.60 -24.33 -3.78
C THR A 40 -10.68 -23.60 -5.11
N ALA A 41 -10.08 -24.17 -6.17
CA ALA A 41 -10.16 -23.61 -7.52
C ALA A 41 -11.63 -23.55 -8.00
N SER A 42 -12.42 -24.57 -7.65
CA SER A 42 -13.85 -24.61 -7.96
C SER A 42 -14.64 -23.52 -7.25
N ASP A 43 -14.28 -23.16 -6.02
CA ASP A 43 -14.93 -22.05 -5.31
C ASP A 43 -14.67 -20.71 -6.00
N LEU A 44 -13.44 -20.51 -6.49
CA LEU A 44 -13.05 -19.28 -7.18
C LEU A 44 -13.64 -19.21 -8.61
N ASP A 45 -13.71 -20.33 -9.33
CA ASP A 45 -14.29 -20.42 -10.68
C ASP A 45 -15.77 -19.98 -10.71
N LYS A 46 -16.53 -20.18 -9.62
CA LYS A 46 -17.95 -19.80 -9.51
C LYS A 46 -18.18 -18.30 -9.71
N TYR A 47 -17.25 -17.46 -9.25
CA TYR A 47 -17.37 -16.01 -9.35
C TYR A 47 -17.11 -15.48 -10.77
N LYS A 48 -16.44 -16.26 -11.63
CA LYS A 48 -16.07 -15.84 -13.00
C LYS A 48 -15.39 -14.46 -13.03
N ALA A 49 -14.54 -14.20 -12.04
CA ALA A 49 -13.89 -12.91 -11.88
C ALA A 49 -12.85 -12.69 -13.00
N HIS A 50 -12.99 -11.60 -13.75
CA HIS A 50 -12.04 -11.23 -14.82
C HIS A 50 -10.69 -10.75 -14.28
N ALA A 51 -10.69 -10.15 -13.09
CA ALA A 51 -9.51 -9.57 -12.47
C ALA A 51 -9.43 -9.92 -10.99
N TRP A 52 -8.22 -10.16 -10.50
CA TRP A 52 -7.94 -10.33 -9.07
C TRP A 52 -7.10 -9.15 -8.56
N LEU A 53 -7.52 -8.55 -7.45
CA LEU A 53 -6.80 -7.45 -6.79
C LEU A 53 -6.36 -7.93 -5.41
N LEU A 54 -5.04 -8.00 -5.19
CA LEU A 54 -4.45 -8.64 -4.01
C LEU A 54 -3.51 -7.67 -3.28
N SER A 55 -3.57 -7.63 -1.96
CA SER A 55 -2.56 -7.02 -1.09
C SER A 55 -2.23 -8.01 0.04
N PRO A 56 -1.38 -9.03 -0.25
CA PRO A 56 -1.05 -10.06 0.71
C PRO A 56 -0.27 -9.50 1.93
N PRO A 57 -0.34 -10.17 3.10
CA PRO A 57 0.35 -9.71 4.29
C PRO A 57 1.88 -9.66 4.10
N CYS A 58 2.50 -8.50 4.34
CA CYS A 58 3.90 -8.25 3.99
C CYS A 58 4.96 -8.70 5.00
N GLN A 59 4.55 -9.38 6.08
CA GLN A 59 5.39 -9.63 7.26
C GLN A 59 6.63 -10.55 7.07
N PRO A 60 6.82 -11.33 5.98
CA PRO A 60 8.11 -12.00 5.75
C PRO A 60 9.20 -11.07 5.20
N TYR A 61 8.85 -9.92 4.60
CA TYR A 61 9.76 -9.16 3.71
C TYR A 61 10.25 -7.83 4.29
N THR A 62 9.95 -7.55 5.57
CA THR A 62 10.39 -6.30 6.23
C THR A 62 11.85 -6.42 6.72
N ARG A 63 12.67 -5.40 6.47
CA ARG A 63 14.11 -5.31 6.83
C ARG A 63 14.48 -5.66 8.29
N GLN A 64 13.53 -5.65 9.23
CA GLN A 64 13.76 -5.91 10.67
C GLN A 64 13.35 -7.32 11.14
N GLY A 65 12.83 -8.17 10.25
CA GLY A 65 12.48 -9.55 10.57
C GLY A 65 13.65 -10.49 10.35
N LEU A 66 13.84 -11.47 11.24
CA LEU A 66 14.63 -12.67 10.95
C LEU A 66 14.18 -13.20 9.59
N GLN A 67 15.10 -13.23 8.63
CA GLN A 67 14.97 -13.64 7.22
C GLN A 67 14.46 -15.08 7.07
N LYS A 68 13.23 -15.36 7.53
CA LYS A 68 12.58 -16.68 7.44
C LYS A 68 11.85 -16.90 6.12
N HIS A 69 11.97 -15.98 5.15
CA HIS A 69 11.57 -16.17 3.75
C HIS A 69 10.21 -16.90 3.60
N SER A 70 10.06 -17.82 2.64
CA SER A 70 8.86 -18.65 2.39
C SER A 70 8.43 -19.60 3.52
N ALA A 71 9.20 -19.77 4.59
CA ALA A 71 8.81 -20.61 5.73
C ALA A 71 7.84 -19.91 6.70
N ASP A 72 7.49 -18.64 6.43
CA ASP A 72 6.49 -17.91 7.19
C ASP A 72 5.07 -18.35 6.80
N ALA A 73 4.30 -18.83 7.79
CA ALA A 73 2.90 -19.23 7.62
C ALA A 73 2.01 -18.14 6.99
N ARG A 74 2.44 -16.87 7.04
CA ARG A 74 1.73 -15.72 6.45
C ARG A 74 1.94 -15.62 4.92
N ALA A 75 3.12 -15.99 4.41
CA ALA A 75 3.41 -16.06 2.97
C ALA A 75 2.64 -17.20 2.29
N PHE A 76 2.37 -18.28 3.03
CA PHE A 76 1.69 -19.47 2.53
C PHE A 76 0.30 -19.16 1.95
N SER A 77 -0.41 -18.17 2.50
CA SER A 77 -1.72 -17.76 2.00
C SER A 77 -1.67 -17.25 0.55
N PHE A 78 -0.63 -16.49 0.21
CA PHE A 78 -0.44 -15.97 -1.14
C PHE A 78 0.02 -17.05 -2.11
N ILE A 79 1.00 -17.87 -1.72
CA ILE A 79 1.46 -19.01 -2.53
C ILE A 79 0.31 -19.99 -2.82
N LYS A 80 -0.55 -20.25 -1.83
CA LYS A 80 -1.74 -21.08 -2.02
C LYS A 80 -2.67 -20.50 -3.09
N ILE A 81 -2.93 -19.19 -3.08
CA ILE A 81 -3.74 -18.52 -4.11
C ILE A 81 -3.10 -18.63 -5.50
N LEU A 82 -1.78 -18.43 -5.61
CA LEU A 82 -1.07 -18.59 -6.89
C LEU A 82 -1.17 -20.03 -7.42
N ASN A 83 -1.03 -21.03 -6.55
CA ASN A 83 -1.20 -22.43 -6.92
C ASN A 83 -2.64 -22.77 -7.29
N LEU A 84 -3.64 -22.17 -6.64
CA LEU A 84 -5.04 -22.35 -7.03
C LEU A 84 -5.29 -21.79 -8.44
N MET A 85 -4.74 -20.62 -8.76
CA MET A 85 -4.87 -19.99 -10.07
C MET A 85 -4.41 -20.89 -11.23
N GLN A 86 -3.35 -21.70 -11.02
CA GLN A 86 -2.87 -22.66 -12.01
C GLN A 86 -3.82 -23.85 -12.24
N ASN A 87 -4.66 -24.17 -11.25
CA ASN A 87 -5.58 -25.30 -11.28
C ASN A 87 -7.03 -24.89 -11.60
N MET A 88 -7.27 -23.61 -11.87
CA MET A 88 -8.60 -23.10 -12.22
C MET A 88 -8.99 -23.42 -13.66
N SER A 89 -10.27 -23.67 -13.88
CA SER A 89 -10.83 -23.84 -15.22
C SER A 89 -10.87 -22.49 -15.95
N HIS A 90 -11.13 -21.41 -15.21
CA HIS A 90 -11.24 -20.05 -15.72
C HIS A 90 -10.38 -19.10 -14.87
N PRO A 91 -9.03 -19.13 -15.00
CA PRO A 91 -8.16 -18.21 -14.28
C PRO A 91 -8.47 -16.76 -14.66
N PRO A 92 -8.22 -15.78 -13.77
CA PRO A 92 -8.41 -14.37 -14.08
C PRO A 92 -7.58 -13.97 -15.31
N GLN A 93 -8.04 -12.96 -16.04
CA GLN A 93 -7.31 -12.40 -17.18
C GLN A 93 -6.38 -11.26 -16.75
N MET A 94 -6.61 -10.68 -15.58
CA MET A 94 -5.83 -9.57 -15.04
C MET A 94 -5.50 -9.80 -13.57
N LEU A 95 -4.28 -9.45 -13.17
CA LEU A 95 -3.84 -9.50 -11.79
C LEU A 95 -3.27 -8.13 -11.38
N PHE A 96 -3.63 -7.68 -10.19
CA PHE A 96 -3.02 -6.55 -9.52
C PHE A 96 -2.53 -7.01 -8.15
N VAL A 97 -1.24 -6.84 -7.88
CA VAL A 97 -0.65 -7.16 -6.57
C VAL A 97 0.00 -5.91 -6.01
N GLU A 98 -0.34 -5.54 -4.79
CA GLU A 98 0.39 -4.55 -4.00
C GLU A 98 1.19 -5.26 -2.89
N ASN A 99 2.39 -4.77 -2.60
CA ASN A 99 3.19 -5.22 -1.46
C ASN A 99 4.17 -4.13 -0.99
N VAL A 100 4.93 -4.42 0.07
CA VAL A 100 6.00 -3.53 0.55
C VAL A 100 7.24 -3.57 -0.36
N VAL A 101 8.02 -2.48 -0.31
CA VAL A 101 9.38 -2.48 -0.86
C VAL A 101 10.22 -3.53 -0.14
N GLY A 102 10.98 -4.31 -0.91
CA GLY A 102 11.68 -5.51 -0.48
C GLY A 102 10.98 -6.80 -0.91
N PHE A 103 9.70 -6.72 -1.33
CA PHE A 103 9.02 -7.88 -1.93
C PHE A 103 9.64 -8.29 -3.26
N GLU A 104 10.09 -7.33 -4.07
CA GLU A 104 10.67 -7.53 -5.41
C GLU A 104 12.01 -8.30 -5.44
N VAL A 105 12.57 -8.60 -4.27
CA VAL A 105 13.79 -9.41 -4.10
C VAL A 105 13.53 -10.66 -3.26
N SER A 106 12.27 -11.04 -3.08
CA SER A 106 11.87 -12.18 -2.26
C SER A 106 11.61 -13.43 -3.09
N ASP A 107 11.79 -14.59 -2.47
CA ASP A 107 11.44 -15.89 -3.05
C ASP A 107 9.95 -16.06 -3.42
N THR A 108 9.09 -15.29 -2.75
CA THR A 108 7.64 -15.27 -3.02
C THR A 108 7.33 -14.46 -4.27
N HIS A 109 8.14 -13.44 -4.55
CA HIS A 109 8.07 -12.70 -5.80
C HIS A 109 8.57 -13.56 -6.97
N ASP A 110 9.65 -14.33 -6.80
CA ASP A 110 10.10 -15.29 -7.80
C ASP A 110 8.99 -16.28 -8.17
N GLN A 111 8.29 -16.84 -7.17
CA GLN A 111 7.14 -17.73 -7.39
C GLN A 111 5.96 -17.02 -8.10
N LEU A 112 5.70 -15.75 -7.79
CA LEU A 112 4.70 -14.96 -8.53
C LEU A 112 5.06 -14.86 -10.01
N LEU A 113 6.32 -14.52 -10.34
CA LEU A 113 6.77 -14.40 -11.71
C LEU A 113 6.70 -15.74 -12.46
N GLU A 114 7.09 -16.84 -11.80
CA GLU A 114 7.02 -18.19 -12.38
C GLU A 114 5.58 -18.60 -12.73
N VAL A 115 4.64 -18.37 -11.81
CA VAL A 115 3.22 -18.69 -12.02
C VAL A 115 2.61 -17.83 -13.13
N LEU A 116 2.90 -16.53 -13.14
CA LEU A 116 2.43 -15.61 -14.18
C LEU A 116 2.99 -16.00 -15.56
N SER A 117 4.27 -16.38 -15.63
CA SER A 117 4.90 -16.87 -16.87
C SER A 117 4.22 -18.14 -17.38
N THR A 118 4.03 -19.13 -16.51
CA THR A 118 3.35 -20.41 -16.81
C THR A 118 1.93 -20.21 -17.35
N LEU A 119 1.24 -19.17 -16.89
CA LEU A 119 -0.12 -18.85 -17.31
C LEU A 119 -0.19 -17.85 -18.47
N ASN A 120 0.94 -17.54 -19.12
CA ASN A 120 1.04 -16.61 -20.25
C ASN A 120 0.58 -15.19 -19.93
N PHE A 121 1.01 -14.66 -18.78
CA PHE A 121 0.83 -13.25 -18.44
C PHE A 121 2.01 -12.40 -18.90
N ASN A 122 1.71 -11.25 -19.47
CA ASN A 122 2.62 -10.13 -19.57
C ASN A 122 2.49 -9.29 -18.29
N LEU A 123 3.61 -8.86 -17.71
CA LEU A 123 3.61 -8.10 -16.46
C LEU A 123 4.42 -6.80 -16.54
N GLN A 124 4.03 -5.83 -15.73
CA GLN A 124 4.75 -4.57 -15.48
C GLN A 124 4.80 -4.31 -13.98
N GLU A 125 5.98 -4.00 -13.48
CA GLU A 125 6.22 -3.84 -12.04
C GLU A 125 6.57 -2.40 -11.72
N PHE A 126 6.22 -1.98 -10.50
CA PHE A 126 6.40 -0.61 -10.06
C PHE A 126 6.83 -0.53 -8.61
N ILE A 127 7.69 0.43 -8.27
CA ILE A 127 7.84 0.94 -6.91
C ILE A 127 7.44 2.41 -6.92
N LEU A 128 6.30 2.72 -6.30
CA LEU A 128 5.70 4.05 -6.35
C LEU A 128 5.29 4.54 -4.96
N SER A 129 5.31 5.86 -4.79
CA SER A 129 4.92 6.56 -3.57
C SER A 129 3.89 7.65 -3.90
N PRO A 130 2.92 7.94 -3.00
CA PRO A 130 1.93 9.01 -3.22
C PRO A 130 2.56 10.39 -3.50
N LEU A 131 3.79 10.64 -3.03
CA LEU A 131 4.59 11.83 -3.38
C LEU A 131 4.67 12.07 -4.90
N GLN A 132 4.79 11.00 -5.69
CA GLN A 132 4.90 11.08 -7.16
C GLN A 132 3.57 11.41 -7.84
N PHE A 133 2.48 11.42 -7.08
CA PHE A 133 1.12 11.74 -7.51
C PHE A 133 0.63 13.06 -6.88
N GLY A 134 1.53 13.85 -6.31
CA GLY A 134 1.22 15.14 -5.71
C GLY A 134 0.62 15.07 -4.30
N VAL A 135 0.58 13.90 -3.67
CA VAL A 135 0.16 13.76 -2.27
C VAL A 135 1.37 13.89 -1.36
N PRO A 136 1.39 14.81 -0.37
CA PRO A 136 2.54 15.05 0.51
C PRO A 136 2.74 13.93 1.55
N TYR A 137 2.81 12.67 1.11
CA TYR A 137 2.81 11.47 1.94
C TYR A 137 3.77 10.43 1.36
N SER A 138 4.84 10.11 2.10
CA SER A 138 5.80 9.10 1.70
C SER A 138 5.31 7.70 2.10
N ARG A 139 4.93 6.89 1.11
CA ARG A 139 4.55 5.48 1.29
C ARG A 139 4.98 4.68 0.06
N PRO A 140 6.29 4.42 -0.11
CA PRO A 140 6.74 3.60 -1.22
C PRO A 140 6.20 2.17 -1.07
N ARG A 141 5.64 1.64 -2.16
CA ARG A 141 5.09 0.29 -2.27
C ARG A 141 5.44 -0.33 -3.60
N TYR A 142 5.60 -1.65 -3.59
CA TYR A 142 5.72 -2.47 -4.77
C TYR A 142 4.32 -2.72 -5.37
N PHE A 143 4.23 -2.72 -6.70
CA PHE A 143 3.04 -3.09 -7.44
C PHE A 143 3.41 -4.00 -8.61
N CYS A 144 2.60 -5.03 -8.87
CA CYS A 144 2.65 -5.85 -10.07
C CYS A 144 1.31 -5.79 -10.78
N LEU A 145 1.33 -5.39 -12.05
CA LEU A 145 0.19 -5.44 -12.95
C LEU A 145 0.45 -6.54 -13.97
N ALA A 146 -0.49 -7.46 -14.13
CA ALA A 146 -0.36 -8.55 -15.10
C ALA A 146 -1.62 -8.67 -15.97
N LYS A 147 -1.41 -8.91 -17.27
CA LYS A 147 -2.45 -9.20 -18.27
C LYS A 147 -2.16 -10.50 -18.97
N ARG A 148 -3.15 -11.40 -19.00
CA ARG A 148 -3.05 -12.68 -19.70
C ARG A 148 -3.22 -12.49 -21.20
N GLU A 149 -2.42 -13.19 -21.99
CA GLU A 149 -2.59 -13.20 -23.44
C GLU A 149 -4.02 -13.65 -23.83
N PRO A 150 -4.62 -13.06 -24.88
CA PRO A 150 -4.02 -12.12 -25.84
C PRO A 150 -4.02 -10.63 -25.42
N MET A 151 -4.41 -10.29 -24.18
CA MET A 151 -4.45 -8.90 -23.71
C MET A 151 -3.04 -8.31 -23.62
N ARG A 152 -2.91 -7.00 -23.90
CA ARG A 152 -1.63 -6.27 -23.84
C ARG A 152 -1.75 -4.98 -23.06
N PHE A 153 -0.62 -4.49 -22.56
CA PHE A 153 -0.49 -3.13 -22.07
C PHE A 153 -0.33 -2.17 -23.24
N GLN A 154 -0.81 -0.92 -23.09
CA GLN A 154 -0.64 0.13 -24.10
C GLN A 154 0.84 0.37 -24.44
N ASN A 155 1.72 0.25 -23.44
CA ASN A 155 3.15 0.40 -23.64
C ASN A 155 3.92 -0.89 -23.31
N VAL A 156 4.01 -1.78 -24.30
CA VAL A 156 4.67 -3.08 -24.19
C VAL A 156 6.18 -2.98 -23.92
N SER A 157 6.81 -1.82 -24.17
CA SER A 157 8.25 -1.61 -23.95
C SER A 157 8.64 -1.66 -22.47
N PHE A 158 7.65 -1.58 -21.57
CA PHE A 158 7.82 -1.68 -20.12
C PHE A 158 7.57 -3.08 -19.56
N ASN A 159 7.21 -4.05 -20.40
CA ASN A 159 7.01 -5.42 -19.94
C ASN A 159 8.30 -5.97 -19.30
N ASN A 160 8.14 -6.69 -18.19
CA ASN A 160 9.22 -7.31 -17.40
C ASN A 160 10.25 -6.30 -16.87
N LYS A 161 9.85 -5.05 -16.65
CA LYS A 161 10.69 -4.01 -16.04
C LYS A 161 10.07 -3.52 -14.74
N LEU A 162 10.94 -3.26 -13.76
CA LEU A 162 10.61 -2.57 -12.52
C LEU A 162 10.77 -1.05 -12.70
N LEU A 163 9.65 -0.35 -12.74
CA LEU A 163 9.59 1.10 -12.92
C LEU A 163 9.50 1.82 -11.57
N ARG A 164 10.35 2.83 -11.37
CA ARG A 164 10.31 3.67 -10.15
C ARG A 164 9.61 5.00 -10.35
N THR A 165 8.99 5.20 -11.52
CA THR A 165 8.30 6.44 -11.88
C THR A 165 6.98 6.14 -12.58
N PRO A 166 5.95 6.99 -12.41
CA PRO A 166 4.64 6.78 -13.01
C PRO A 166 4.58 7.22 -14.49
N MET A 167 5.71 7.37 -15.20
CA MET A 167 5.76 7.94 -16.55
C MET A 167 4.88 7.20 -17.57
N CYS A 168 4.69 5.88 -17.41
CA CYS A 168 3.83 5.10 -18.29
C CYS A 168 2.33 5.36 -18.09
N LEU A 169 1.94 6.03 -17.01
CA LEU A 169 0.54 6.26 -16.64
C LEU A 169 -0.03 7.56 -17.20
N SER A 170 0.80 8.42 -17.82
CA SER A 170 0.35 9.66 -18.46
C SER A 170 0.33 9.53 -20.00
N GLN A 171 -0.81 9.81 -20.63
CA GLN A 171 -0.92 9.95 -22.10
C GLN A 171 -0.39 11.31 -22.62
N THR A 172 0.32 12.06 -21.77
CA THR A 172 0.96 13.32 -22.15
C THR A 172 2.21 13.45 -21.30
N VAL A 173 3.37 13.53 -21.94
CA VAL A 173 4.64 13.85 -21.28
C VAL A 173 5.15 15.14 -21.92
N ASN A 174 5.12 16.24 -21.16
CA ASN A 174 6.16 17.24 -21.26
C ASN A 174 7.02 17.11 -20.00
N SER A 175 8.29 16.85 -20.26
CA SER A 175 9.34 16.44 -19.32
C SER A 175 9.73 17.55 -18.34
N THR A 176 10.07 17.14 -17.11
CA THR A 176 11.06 17.64 -16.11
C THR A 176 10.49 17.26 -14.72
N SER A 177 11.19 16.65 -13.78
CA SER A 177 12.59 16.73 -13.37
C SER A 177 13.01 15.42 -12.70
N GLN A 178 14.30 15.07 -12.80
CA GLN A 178 14.93 14.06 -11.97
C GLN A 178 15.41 14.72 -10.68
N ASP A 179 14.99 14.19 -9.52
CA ASP A 179 15.71 14.39 -8.25
C ASP A 179 16.08 13.01 -7.70
N SER A 180 17.38 12.75 -7.70
CA SER A 180 18.02 11.58 -7.11
C SER A 180 18.22 11.83 -5.62
N ASP A 181 17.38 11.22 -4.78
CA ASP A 181 17.53 11.29 -3.32
C ASP A 181 18.29 10.04 -2.84
N ASN A 182 19.63 10.12 -2.88
CA ASN A 182 20.52 9.17 -2.22
C ASN A 182 20.64 9.60 -0.74
N ARG A 183 20.04 8.85 0.18
CA ARG A 183 20.45 8.88 1.59
C ARG A 183 20.94 7.51 2.01
N THR A 184 22.20 7.52 2.45
CA THR A 184 22.94 6.42 3.05
C THR A 184 22.28 5.95 4.33
N GLU A 185 22.36 4.65 4.55
CA GLU A 185 21.84 3.92 5.72
C GLU A 185 22.69 4.28 6.95
N GLU A 186 22.07 4.81 8.00
CA GLU A 186 22.73 4.99 9.30
C GLU A 186 22.63 3.71 10.13
N GLU A 187 23.78 3.30 10.66
CA GLU A 187 23.97 2.19 11.58
C GLU A 187 23.20 2.36 12.90
N LEU A 188 22.74 1.23 13.44
CA LEU A 188 22.05 1.13 14.73
C LEU A 188 23.06 1.28 15.87
N ASP A 189 23.19 2.51 16.39
CA ASP A 189 23.94 2.79 17.62
C ASP A 189 23.05 2.52 18.87
N PRO A 190 23.49 1.75 19.88
CA PRO A 190 22.65 1.31 21.00
C PRO A 190 22.58 2.35 22.14
N VAL A 191 22.56 3.64 21.81
CA VAL A 191 22.38 4.72 22.78
C VAL A 191 20.93 5.17 22.77
N CYS A 192 20.29 5.22 23.95
CA CYS A 192 18.95 5.80 24.12
C CYS A 192 19.01 7.30 23.84
N LYS A 193 18.81 7.70 22.57
CA LYS A 193 18.68 9.11 22.20
C LYS A 193 17.42 9.72 22.86
N PRO A 194 17.42 11.02 23.19
CA PRO A 194 16.22 11.74 23.60
C PRO A 194 15.02 11.49 22.67
N VAL A 195 13.80 11.41 23.23
CA VAL A 195 12.56 11.15 22.45
C VAL A 195 12.41 12.11 21.27
N LYS A 196 12.81 13.37 21.45
CA LYS A 196 12.76 14.42 20.43
C LYS A 196 13.52 14.06 19.14
N ASP A 197 14.61 13.30 19.25
CA ASP A 197 15.45 12.90 18.11
C ASP A 197 14.82 11.75 17.30
N PHE A 198 13.67 11.24 17.74
CA PHE A 198 12.88 10.21 17.06
C PHE A 198 11.53 10.72 16.53
N LEU A 199 11.17 11.96 16.83
CA LEU A 199 9.91 12.55 16.39
C LEU A 199 10.10 13.17 15.00
N ASP A 200 9.32 12.69 14.04
CA ASP A 200 9.15 13.39 12.77
C ASP A 200 7.99 14.38 12.93
N ILE A 201 8.31 15.68 13.03
CA ILE A 201 7.33 16.75 13.27
C ILE A 201 7.08 17.49 11.95
N VAL A 202 5.81 17.58 11.56
CA VAL A 202 5.37 18.33 10.39
C VAL A 202 4.46 19.49 10.79
N TYR A 203 4.37 20.47 9.90
CA TYR A 203 3.56 21.69 10.03
C TYR A 203 2.48 21.70 8.93
N PRO A 204 1.43 22.53 9.03
CA PRO A 204 0.37 22.58 8.02
C PRO A 204 0.89 22.84 6.59
N GLU A 205 1.99 23.56 6.45
CA GLU A 205 2.64 23.92 5.19
C GLU A 205 3.68 22.88 4.72
N SER A 206 3.94 21.84 5.52
CA SER A 206 4.90 20.80 5.18
C SER A 206 4.50 20.06 3.91
N LYS A 207 5.45 19.89 2.99
CA LYS A 207 5.25 19.21 1.70
C LYS A 207 5.50 17.70 1.76
N ARG A 208 5.70 17.16 2.95
CA ARG A 208 5.99 15.74 3.19
C ARG A 208 5.50 15.33 4.57
N CYS A 209 4.96 14.12 4.64
CA CYS A 209 4.64 13.38 5.86
C CYS A 209 5.20 11.94 5.74
N CYS A 210 5.66 11.38 6.86
CA CYS A 210 6.15 10.01 6.94
C CYS A 210 5.01 8.97 6.85
N CYS A 211 5.39 7.73 6.51
CA CYS A 211 4.47 6.62 6.36
C CYS A 211 3.76 6.29 7.69
N PHE A 212 2.44 6.33 7.70
CA PHE A 212 1.62 5.80 8.80
C PHE A 212 1.64 4.28 8.81
N THR A 213 2.06 3.69 9.93
CA THR A 213 2.04 2.23 10.15
C THR A 213 0.88 1.83 11.03
N LYS A 214 0.56 0.53 11.10
CA LYS A 214 -0.51 0.00 11.96
C LYS A 214 -0.36 0.33 13.45
N SER A 215 0.85 0.72 13.87
CA SER A 215 1.17 1.04 15.25
C SER A 215 1.18 2.55 15.52
N TYR A 216 0.76 3.37 14.54
CA TYR A 216 0.51 4.79 14.76
C TYR A 216 -0.47 4.98 15.91
N TYR A 217 -0.31 6.05 16.70
CA TYR A 217 -1.01 6.30 17.98
C TYR A 217 -0.57 5.42 19.17
N ARG A 218 0.14 4.30 18.95
CA ARG A 218 0.69 3.47 20.03
C ARG A 218 2.16 3.79 20.33
N TYR A 219 2.96 3.99 19.30
CA TYR A 219 4.36 4.37 19.41
C TYR A 219 4.62 5.62 18.58
N VAL A 220 5.59 6.43 19.00
CA VAL A 220 5.97 7.68 18.32
C VAL A 220 7.08 7.49 17.30
N LYS A 221 8.04 6.59 17.58
CA LYS A 221 9.18 6.34 16.69
C LYS A 221 8.78 5.46 15.51
N GLY A 222 9.02 5.93 14.29
CA GLY A 222 8.91 5.13 13.06
C GLY A 222 7.50 4.67 12.69
N THR A 223 6.46 5.31 13.23
CA THR A 223 5.05 4.96 12.97
C THR A 223 4.29 6.00 12.15
N GLY A 224 4.85 7.19 11.97
CA GLY A 224 4.25 8.31 11.24
C GLY A 224 4.63 9.66 11.88
N SER A 225 4.34 10.76 11.18
CA SER A 225 4.63 12.12 11.67
C SER A 225 3.64 12.58 12.74
N LEU A 226 4.04 13.57 13.54
CA LEU A 226 3.17 14.37 14.41
C LEU A 226 2.94 15.75 13.80
N LEU A 227 1.75 16.32 13.99
CA LEU A 227 1.44 17.67 13.53
C LEU A 227 1.65 18.69 14.65
N ALA A 228 2.44 19.73 14.37
CA ALA A 228 2.49 20.94 15.18
C ALA A 228 1.37 21.90 14.76
N THR A 229 0.62 22.42 15.74
CA THR A 229 -0.59 23.24 15.49
C THR A 229 -0.59 24.60 16.18
N SER A 230 0.43 24.90 16.97
CA SER A 230 0.55 26.20 17.66
C SER A 230 0.81 27.33 16.67
N GLU A 231 -0.04 28.37 16.70
CA GLU A 231 0.02 29.54 15.81
C GLU A 231 1.32 30.36 15.96
N ASN A 232 2.00 30.24 17.11
CA ASN A 232 3.16 31.06 17.46
C ASN A 232 4.51 30.49 17.02
N VAL A 233 4.54 29.35 16.32
CA VAL A 233 5.79 28.70 15.95
C VAL A 233 5.96 28.62 14.44
N LYS A 234 6.65 29.61 13.86
CA LYS A 234 7.27 29.48 12.53
C LYS A 234 8.22 28.27 12.58
N SER A 235 8.25 27.46 11.51
CA SER A 235 9.08 26.26 11.38
C SER A 235 10.44 26.43 12.06
N VAL A 236 10.63 25.81 13.22
CA VAL A 236 11.90 25.87 13.96
C VAL A 236 12.83 24.83 13.33
N PRO A 237 14.05 25.20 12.92
CA PRO A 237 15.04 24.22 12.48
C PRO A 237 15.22 23.14 13.55
N GLU A 238 15.26 21.86 13.15
CA GLU A 238 15.34 20.69 14.06
C GLU A 238 16.43 20.84 15.14
N GLU A 239 17.54 21.49 14.79
CA GLU A 239 18.71 21.76 15.64
C GLU A 239 18.40 22.64 16.88
N LYS A 240 17.27 23.37 16.90
CA LYS A 240 16.89 24.27 18.00
C LYS A 240 15.75 23.77 18.88
N LEU A 241 15.23 22.56 18.65
CA LEU A 241 14.17 22.00 19.49
C LEU A 241 14.72 21.49 20.84
N GLY A 242 14.43 22.23 21.91
CA GLY A 242 14.51 21.77 23.30
C GLY A 242 13.26 21.00 23.73
N ILE A 243 13.32 20.32 24.89
CA ILE A 243 12.15 19.59 25.44
C ILE A 243 11.05 20.57 25.87
N SER A 244 11.41 21.76 26.37
CA SER A 244 10.48 22.84 26.72
C SER A 244 9.69 23.36 25.51
N SER A 245 10.34 23.49 24.34
CA SER A 245 9.68 23.93 23.10
C SER A 245 8.69 22.91 22.53
N LEU A 246 8.77 21.62 22.89
CA LEU A 246 7.81 20.62 22.39
C LEU A 246 6.39 20.81 22.95
N LYS A 247 6.26 21.31 24.19
CA LYS A 247 4.94 21.63 24.77
C LYS A 247 4.29 22.82 24.08
N GLU A 248 5.09 23.79 23.66
CA GLU A 248 4.63 25.02 23.02
C GLU A 248 4.18 24.80 21.56
N LEU A 249 4.62 23.71 20.93
CA LEU A 249 4.25 23.36 19.56
C LEU A 249 2.83 22.83 19.39
N GLY A 250 2.14 22.48 20.49
CA GLY A 250 0.79 21.90 20.41
C GLY A 250 0.78 20.62 19.57
N LEU A 251 1.74 19.73 19.82
CA LEU A 251 1.90 18.50 19.04
C LEU A 251 0.70 17.58 19.23
N ARG A 252 0.15 17.09 18.12
CA ARG A 252 -0.89 16.07 18.11
C ARG A 252 -0.65 15.02 17.04
N PHE A 253 -1.26 13.86 17.22
CA PHE A 253 -1.41 12.89 16.14
C PHE A 253 -2.37 13.44 15.07
N PHE A 254 -2.15 13.04 13.83
CA PHE A 254 -3.17 13.17 12.79
C PHE A 254 -4.37 12.31 13.16
N THR A 255 -5.57 12.87 13.06
CA THR A 255 -6.83 12.15 13.25
C THR A 255 -6.98 11.03 12.21
N PRO A 256 -7.81 10.00 12.46
CA PRO A 256 -8.08 8.96 11.47
C PRO A 256 -8.57 9.53 10.13
N ARG A 257 -9.30 10.66 10.16
CA ARG A 257 -9.76 11.34 8.95
C ARG A 257 -8.62 11.98 8.17
N GLU A 258 -7.71 12.67 8.84
CA GLU A 258 -6.54 13.25 8.18
C GLU A 258 -5.64 12.16 7.58
N VAL A 259 -5.43 11.06 8.30
CA VAL A 259 -4.69 9.90 7.78
C VAL A 259 -5.42 9.32 6.55
N ALA A 260 -6.74 9.12 6.59
CA ALA A 260 -7.52 8.65 5.45
C ALA A 260 -7.40 9.60 4.23
N ASN A 261 -7.33 10.92 4.45
CA ASN A 261 -7.12 11.90 3.39
C ASN A 261 -5.73 11.78 2.75
N PHE A 262 -4.67 11.49 3.52
CA PHE A 262 -3.35 11.17 2.96
C PHE A 262 -3.37 9.88 2.11
N HIS A 263 -4.22 8.93 2.46
CA HIS A 263 -4.51 7.76 1.62
C HIS A 263 -5.44 8.05 0.44
N SER A 264 -5.93 9.29 0.32
CA SER A 264 -6.86 9.76 -0.71
C SER A 264 -8.19 9.01 -0.72
N PHE A 265 -8.67 8.62 0.46
CA PHE A 265 -10.00 8.06 0.62
C PHE A 265 -11.07 9.13 0.38
N PRO A 266 -12.26 8.76 -0.14
CA PRO A 266 -13.32 9.74 -0.38
C PRO A 266 -13.81 10.36 0.92
N SER A 267 -14.35 11.58 0.85
CA SER A 267 -14.92 12.28 2.00
C SER A 267 -16.08 11.52 2.66
N SER A 268 -16.78 10.68 1.89
CA SER A 268 -17.85 9.80 2.37
C SER A 268 -17.37 8.60 3.17
N PHE A 269 -16.08 8.23 3.08
CA PHE A 269 -15.56 7.10 3.84
C PHE A 269 -15.63 7.39 5.33
N CYS A 270 -16.16 6.49 6.15
CA CYS A 270 -16.19 6.64 7.61
C CYS A 270 -16.06 5.31 8.33
N PHE A 271 -15.73 5.36 9.63
CA PHE A 271 -15.68 4.17 10.47
C PHE A 271 -17.01 4.02 11.22
N PRO A 272 -17.54 2.80 11.39
CA PRO A 272 -18.65 2.54 12.29
C PRO A 272 -18.35 2.95 13.73
N ASP A 273 -19.39 3.33 14.49
CA ASP A 273 -19.26 3.86 15.85
C ASP A 273 -18.60 2.89 16.83
N HIS A 274 -18.76 1.57 16.64
CA HIS A 274 -18.18 0.56 17.52
C HIS A 274 -16.68 0.33 17.29
N ILE A 275 -16.10 0.90 16.22
CA ILE A 275 -14.67 0.72 15.91
C ILE A 275 -13.84 1.69 16.76
N SER A 276 -13.04 1.12 17.66
CA SER A 276 -12.15 1.91 18.52
C SER A 276 -11.10 2.68 17.73
N LEU A 277 -10.67 3.84 18.26
CA LEU A 277 -9.64 4.68 17.65
C LEU A 277 -8.35 3.90 17.30
N ARG A 278 -7.96 2.95 18.15
CA ARG A 278 -6.79 2.09 17.90
C ARG A 278 -6.97 1.18 16.69
N GLN A 279 -8.17 0.61 16.52
CA GLN A 279 -8.49 -0.22 15.35
C GLN A 279 -8.51 0.62 14.08
N GLN A 280 -9.04 1.85 14.14
CA GLN A 280 -9.04 2.78 12.99
C GLN A 280 -7.62 3.03 12.48
N TYR A 281 -6.67 3.38 13.35
CA TYR A 281 -5.27 3.58 12.95
C TYR A 281 -4.60 2.29 12.46
N ALA A 282 -4.89 1.15 13.08
CA ALA A 282 -4.35 -0.13 12.63
C ALA A 282 -4.78 -0.47 11.20
N MET A 283 -6.05 -0.23 10.87
CA MET A 283 -6.58 -0.44 9.52
C MET A 283 -6.00 0.55 8.51
N LEU A 284 -5.98 1.84 8.84
CA LEU A 284 -5.38 2.86 7.96
C LEU A 284 -3.90 2.59 7.69
N GLY A 285 -3.15 2.22 8.72
CA GLY A 285 -1.73 1.89 8.60
C GLY A 285 -1.44 0.69 7.70
N ASN A 286 -2.37 -0.26 7.60
CA ASN A 286 -2.31 -1.40 6.67
C ASN A 286 -2.91 -1.09 5.28
N SER A 287 -3.60 0.04 5.12
CA SER A 287 -4.33 0.38 3.90
C SER A 287 -3.41 0.82 2.74
N LEU A 288 -3.99 0.93 1.56
CA LEU A 288 -3.34 1.40 0.33
C LEU A 288 -3.54 2.91 0.15
N SER A 289 -2.78 3.52 -0.77
CA SER A 289 -3.08 4.89 -1.22
C SER A 289 -3.90 4.85 -2.51
N ALA A 290 -5.13 5.36 -2.46
CA ALA A 290 -6.02 5.41 -3.61
C ALA A 290 -5.50 6.33 -4.73
N ALA A 291 -4.68 7.34 -4.39
CA ALA A 291 -4.00 8.20 -5.37
C ALA A 291 -3.02 7.43 -6.27
N VAL A 292 -2.41 6.34 -5.76
CA VAL A 292 -1.50 5.50 -6.53
C VAL A 292 -2.27 4.36 -7.21
N VAL A 293 -3.13 3.67 -6.45
CA VAL A 293 -3.88 2.50 -6.95
C VAL A 293 -4.88 2.88 -8.06
N GLY A 294 -5.54 4.03 -7.95
CA GLY A 294 -6.53 4.48 -8.94
C GLY A 294 -5.96 4.58 -10.37
N PRO A 295 -4.88 5.36 -10.60
CA PRO A 295 -4.20 5.43 -11.89
C PRO A 295 -3.66 4.08 -12.39
N LEU A 296 -3.09 3.26 -11.51
CA LEU A 296 -2.59 1.93 -11.90
C LEU A 296 -3.73 0.99 -12.35
N LEU A 297 -4.85 0.98 -11.64
CA LEU A 297 -6.03 0.19 -12.06
C LEU A 297 -6.62 0.71 -13.37
N ARG A 298 -6.62 2.03 -13.59
CA ARG A 298 -7.03 2.60 -14.89
C ARG A 298 -6.13 2.08 -16.01
N TYR A 299 -4.82 2.06 -15.79
CA TYR A 299 -3.85 1.55 -16.77
C TYR A 299 -3.98 0.03 -16.98
N LEU A 300 -4.20 -0.75 -15.92
CA LEU A 300 -4.46 -2.18 -16.01
C LEU A 300 -5.73 -2.48 -16.80
N PHE A 301 -6.82 -1.74 -16.58
CA PHE A 301 -8.10 -1.98 -17.25
C PHE A 301 -8.21 -1.30 -18.62
N ALA A 302 -7.24 -0.49 -19.02
CA ALA A 302 -7.24 0.11 -20.35
C ALA A 302 -7.03 -0.97 -21.42
N GLU A 303 -7.83 -0.92 -22.48
CA GLU A 303 -7.58 -1.70 -23.69
C GLU A 303 -6.39 -1.08 -24.45
N ALA A 304 -5.60 -1.95 -25.09
CA ALA A 304 -4.43 -1.57 -25.89
C ALA A 304 -4.83 -1.32 -27.35
#